data_AF-A0A973EJK4-F1
#
_entry.id   AF-A0A973EJK4-F1
#
_cell.length_a   1.000
_cell.length_b   1.000
_cell.length_c   1.000
_cell.angle_alpha   90.00
_cell.angle_beta   90.00
_cell.angle_gamma   90.00
#
_symmetry.space_group_name_H-M   'P 1'
#
loop_
_entity.id
_entity.type
_entity.pdbx_description
1 polymer ?
#
loop_
_entity_poly.entity_id
_entity_poly.type
_entity_poly.pdbx_seq_one_letter_code
_entity_poly.pdbx_strand_id
1 'polypeptide(L)'
;MRKSALLIVVSLILMVSCKKDQETTPTNNTNNNQTEKKVTLKGQVLNTKSDSVAKVLVFNLNKQYYLSNVINGQFSIDITIGKIYGVLFLNNANQMLGYLKLNSDLDFLPLTKVSDTISTINLETLTAQGAQYIPASNPLGTSLIYTSSEQQMLAMFDDVASSTIKHPDANQNGIIDLLENKLFYMQLLYFMEGGVFENNNLTPTINNQVSVSGYRFAFVANDTLYPSTITFTDPNHQFMGNNEGYKDFDNTRLYWGPFITNMLPTMGIYTIGYNSQQIIIEVPDQSYIPTNVVTAIPTVELSTNGTIKQISWYYRTPNSTTILDPKSLIKRIMIQIDDSQHNRLYNSENISPQEVTHVLSDPTISWANVSYLMMTYEDIFGNQNIITFRK
;
A
#
# COMPACT_ATOMS: atom_id res chain seq x y z
N MET A 1 -23.89 29.68 -9.02
CA MET A 1 -23.14 28.90 -8.01
C MET A 1 -21.74 28.63 -8.56
N ARG A 2 -20.73 29.39 -8.12
CA ARG A 2 -19.34 29.12 -8.47
C ARG A 2 -18.85 27.99 -7.57
N LYS A 3 -18.48 26.85 -8.14
CA LYS A 3 -17.70 25.82 -7.43
C LYS A 3 -16.33 26.43 -7.17
N SER A 4 -16.12 26.97 -5.97
CA SER A 4 -14.79 27.37 -5.52
C SER A 4 -13.96 26.10 -5.41
N ALA A 5 -12.98 25.93 -6.28
CA ALA A 5 -11.91 24.96 -6.09
C ALA A 5 -11.12 25.40 -4.87
N LEU A 6 -11.47 24.84 -3.71
CA LEU A 6 -10.78 25.10 -2.45
C LEU A 6 -9.43 24.38 -2.51
N LEU A 7 -8.35 25.15 -2.48
CA LEU A 7 -6.98 24.64 -2.45
C LEU A 7 -6.77 23.99 -1.07
N ILE A 8 -6.87 22.66 -1.00
CA ILE A 8 -6.61 21.89 0.21
C ILE A 8 -5.09 21.91 0.44
N VAL A 9 -4.60 22.88 1.22
CA VAL A 9 -3.25 22.84 1.79
C VAL A 9 -3.31 22.00 3.07
N VAL A 10 -3.45 20.68 2.91
CA VAL A 10 -3.23 19.78 4.05
C VAL A 10 -1.73 19.76 4.29
N SER A 11 -1.31 20.33 5.43
CA SER A 11 0.03 20.13 5.98
C SER A 11 0.18 18.64 6.30
N LEU A 12 0.79 17.90 5.38
CA LEU A 12 0.79 16.46 5.38
C LEU A 12 1.85 15.92 6.37
N ILE A 13 1.57 15.99 7.68
CA ILE A 13 2.26 15.14 8.67
C ILE A 13 1.58 13.77 8.70
N LEU A 14 1.35 13.17 7.52
CA LEU A 14 0.75 11.84 7.41
C LEU A 14 1.80 10.72 7.41
N MET A 15 3.08 11.05 7.26
CA MET A 15 4.05 9.99 6.94
C MET A 15 4.94 9.49 8.06
N VAL A 16 5.10 10.16 9.20
CA VAL A 16 5.88 9.58 10.31
C VAL A 16 5.48 10.22 11.64
N SER A 17 4.55 9.63 12.37
CA SER A 17 4.77 9.44 13.80
C SER A 17 5.37 8.05 14.03
N CYS A 18 6.47 7.73 13.35
CA CYS A 18 7.53 7.04 14.06
C CYS A 18 8.11 8.08 15.04
N LYS A 19 7.50 8.22 16.22
CA LYS A 19 8.37 8.01 17.38
C LYS A 19 9.06 6.70 17.05
N LYS A 20 10.39 6.72 16.92
CA LYS A 20 11.26 5.54 16.83
C LYS A 20 10.55 4.35 17.49
N ASP A 21 9.75 3.61 16.72
CA ASP A 21 9.57 2.22 17.04
C ASP A 21 11.00 1.73 16.89
N GLN A 22 11.51 1.11 17.93
CA GLN A 22 12.83 0.55 17.92
C GLN A 22 12.87 -0.58 16.88
N GLU A 23 12.83 -0.25 15.60
CA GLU A 23 13.58 -0.96 14.60
C GLU A 23 15.03 -0.66 14.93
N THR A 24 15.58 -1.56 15.73
CA THR A 24 17.00 -1.59 16.05
C THR A 24 17.78 -1.49 14.74
N THR A 25 18.47 -0.37 14.60
CA THR A 25 19.73 -0.31 13.84
C THR A 25 20.53 -1.57 14.20
N PRO A 26 21.21 -2.25 13.25
CA PRO A 26 22.07 -3.37 13.57
C PRO A 26 23.34 -2.85 14.26
N THR A 27 23.18 -2.41 15.50
CA THR A 27 24.22 -2.32 16.50
C THR A 27 24.12 -3.57 17.35
N ASN A 28 25.18 -4.36 17.31
CA ASN A 28 25.36 -5.61 18.04
C ASN A 28 24.76 -5.57 19.46
N ASN A 29 24.03 -6.64 19.78
CA ASN A 29 23.66 -7.12 21.11
C ASN A 29 22.70 -6.26 21.96
N THR A 30 21.40 -6.57 21.81
CA THR A 30 20.55 -6.96 22.96
C THR A 30 19.37 -7.83 22.50
N ASN A 31 19.21 -8.96 23.17
CA ASN A 31 18.26 -10.04 22.85
C ASN A 31 16.78 -9.64 22.98
N ASN A 32 16.14 -9.25 21.88
CA ASN A 32 14.70 -9.42 21.67
C ASN A 32 14.50 -10.44 20.54
N ASN A 33 14.73 -11.71 20.85
CA ASN A 33 14.51 -12.86 19.95
C ASN A 33 13.01 -13.15 19.79
N GLN A 34 12.24 -12.26 19.16
CA GLN A 34 11.03 -12.71 18.48
C GLN A 34 11.45 -13.26 17.12
N THR A 35 11.61 -14.58 17.05
CA THR A 35 11.84 -15.28 15.78
C THR A 35 10.67 -14.97 14.86
N GLU A 36 10.91 -14.21 13.78
CA GLU A 36 9.92 -13.97 12.74
C GLU A 36 9.35 -15.32 12.26
N LYS A 37 8.02 -15.48 12.30
CA LYS A 37 7.36 -16.71 11.82
C LYS A 37 7.54 -16.81 10.30
N LYS A 38 8.01 -17.96 9.81
CA LYS A 38 8.26 -18.21 8.39
C LYS A 38 7.37 -19.31 7.84
N VAL A 39 7.18 -19.28 6.53
CA VAL A 39 6.55 -20.33 5.73
C VAL A 39 7.47 -20.68 4.56
N THR A 40 7.53 -21.95 4.18
CA THR A 40 8.27 -22.36 2.99
C THR A 40 7.39 -22.26 1.75
N LEU A 41 7.77 -21.43 0.78
CA LEU A 41 7.16 -21.40 -0.54
C LEU A 41 7.86 -22.40 -1.47
N LYS A 42 7.10 -23.28 -2.12
CA LYS A 42 7.60 -24.31 -3.04
C LYS A 42 6.82 -24.33 -4.34
N GLY A 43 7.47 -24.74 -5.42
CA GLY A 43 6.82 -24.96 -6.71
C GLY A 43 7.73 -25.70 -7.69
N GLN A 44 7.13 -26.15 -8.78
CA GLN A 44 7.79 -26.84 -9.88
C GLN A 44 7.57 -26.06 -11.19
N VAL A 45 8.64 -25.62 -11.82
CA VAL A 45 8.63 -24.98 -13.13
C VAL A 45 8.98 -26.01 -14.20
N LEU A 46 8.13 -26.14 -15.23
CA LEU A 46 8.43 -27.01 -16.36
C LEU A 46 9.43 -26.33 -17.31
N ASN A 47 10.69 -26.76 -17.25
CA ASN A 47 11.77 -26.26 -18.10
C ASN A 47 11.71 -26.89 -19.50
N THR A 48 10.82 -26.38 -20.36
CA THR A 48 10.64 -26.87 -21.75
C THR A 48 11.32 -26.01 -22.82
N LYS A 49 12.01 -24.93 -22.45
CA LYS A 49 12.66 -23.97 -23.39
C LYS A 49 14.15 -23.75 -23.07
N SER A 50 14.89 -23.23 -24.06
CA SER A 50 16.32 -22.88 -23.98
C SER A 50 16.63 -21.81 -22.95
N ASP A 51 15.70 -20.87 -22.71
CA ASP A 51 15.77 -19.87 -21.64
C ASP A 51 15.10 -20.41 -20.37
N SER A 52 15.58 -21.56 -19.90
CA SER A 52 14.99 -22.25 -18.76
C SER A 52 15.08 -21.40 -17.48
N VAL A 53 14.05 -21.52 -16.62
CA VAL A 53 14.08 -20.87 -15.32
C VAL A 53 15.16 -21.54 -14.49
N ALA A 54 16.10 -20.72 -14.04
CA ALA A 54 17.24 -21.16 -13.24
C ALA A 54 17.18 -20.65 -11.80
N LYS A 55 16.48 -19.54 -11.55
CA LYS A 55 16.36 -18.94 -10.22
C LYS A 55 14.97 -18.37 -9.99
N VAL A 56 14.57 -18.32 -8.72
CA VAL A 56 13.37 -17.64 -8.24
C VAL A 56 13.80 -16.54 -7.27
N LEU A 57 13.41 -15.31 -7.56
CA LEU A 57 13.62 -14.15 -6.69
C LEU A 57 12.28 -13.83 -6.01
N VAL A 58 12.26 -13.80 -4.69
CA VAL A 58 11.10 -13.41 -3.89
C VAL A 58 11.44 -12.17 -3.11
N PHE A 59 10.64 -11.10 -3.23
CA PHE A 59 10.95 -9.81 -2.62
C PHE A 59 9.72 -9.13 -2.03
N ASN A 60 9.92 -8.21 -1.10
CA ASN A 60 8.87 -7.31 -0.61
C ASN A 60 9.20 -5.84 -0.90
N LEU A 61 8.22 -4.95 -0.71
CA LEU A 61 8.36 -3.51 -0.97
C LEU A 61 9.29 -2.78 0.03
N ASN A 62 9.81 -3.49 1.04
CA ASN A 62 10.84 -3.00 1.95
C ASN A 62 12.25 -3.43 1.52
N LYS A 63 12.42 -3.85 0.25
CA LYS A 63 13.69 -4.30 -0.35
C LYS A 63 14.28 -5.59 0.23
N GLN A 64 13.57 -6.27 1.15
CA GLN A 64 14.01 -7.61 1.56
C GLN A 64 13.74 -8.57 0.41
N TYR A 65 14.77 -9.29 -0.02
CA TYR A 65 14.63 -10.30 -1.06
C TYR A 65 15.40 -11.58 -0.74
N TYR A 66 14.97 -12.65 -1.38
CA TYR A 66 15.54 -13.98 -1.29
C TYR A 66 15.72 -14.53 -2.70
N LEU A 67 16.80 -15.26 -2.93
CA LEU A 67 17.09 -15.89 -4.21
C LEU A 67 17.26 -17.40 -3.99
N SER A 68 16.53 -18.21 -4.75
CA SER A 68 16.60 -19.67 -4.69
C SER A 68 16.91 -20.22 -6.08
N ASN A 69 17.81 -21.20 -6.16
CA ASN A 69 18.09 -21.89 -7.41
C ASN A 69 16.98 -22.88 -7.74
N VAL A 70 16.67 -23.03 -9.02
CA VAL A 70 15.78 -24.07 -9.53
C VAL A 70 16.62 -25.30 -9.86
N ILE A 71 16.40 -26.39 -9.11
CA ILE A 71 17.12 -27.66 -9.27
C ILE A 71 16.12 -28.72 -9.71
N ASN A 72 16.37 -29.37 -10.84
CA ASN A 72 15.44 -30.36 -11.44
C ASN A 72 14.02 -29.80 -11.63
N GLY A 73 13.92 -28.52 -11.99
CA GLY A 73 12.65 -27.82 -12.17
C GLY A 73 11.95 -27.44 -10.86
N GLN A 74 12.54 -27.65 -9.69
CA GLN A 74 11.91 -27.34 -8.39
C GLN A 74 12.64 -26.23 -7.65
N PHE A 75 11.90 -25.44 -6.86
CA PHE A 75 12.46 -24.47 -5.92
C PHE A 75 11.78 -24.57 -4.55
N SER A 76 12.49 -24.09 -3.54
CA SER A 76 12.01 -23.96 -2.16
C SER A 76 12.65 -22.73 -1.54
N ILE A 77 11.86 -21.90 -0.85
CA ILE A 77 12.33 -20.65 -0.26
C ILE A 77 11.54 -20.30 0.99
N ASP A 78 12.22 -19.98 2.09
CA ASP A 78 11.56 -19.58 3.33
C ASP A 78 11.34 -18.08 3.37
N ILE A 79 10.09 -17.67 3.58
CA ILE A 79 9.67 -16.27 3.60
C ILE A 79 8.88 -15.95 4.87
N THR A 80 9.03 -14.71 5.36
CA THR A 80 8.42 -14.26 6.61
C THR A 80 6.92 -13.98 6.42
N ILE A 81 6.09 -14.48 7.34
CA ILE A 81 4.64 -14.25 7.40
C ILE A 81 4.35 -12.79 7.80
N GLY A 82 3.21 -12.24 7.36
CA GLY A 82 2.78 -10.87 7.67
C GLY A 82 3.22 -9.82 6.67
N LYS A 83 3.80 -10.24 5.53
CA LYS A 83 4.29 -9.36 4.47
C LYS A 83 3.67 -9.76 3.12
N ILE A 84 3.69 -8.85 2.15
CA ILE A 84 3.37 -9.14 0.75
C ILE A 84 4.66 -9.43 -0.02
N TYR A 85 4.62 -10.37 -0.97
CA TYR A 85 5.80 -10.71 -1.76
C TYR A 85 5.53 -10.76 -3.26
N GLY A 86 6.39 -10.13 -4.05
CA GLY A 86 6.52 -10.40 -5.46
C GLY A 86 7.42 -11.61 -5.69
N VAL A 87 7.09 -12.41 -6.70
CA VAL A 87 7.85 -13.63 -7.07
C VAL A 87 8.21 -13.56 -8.54
N LEU A 88 9.50 -13.44 -8.83
CA LEU A 88 10.06 -13.37 -10.18
C LEU A 88 10.78 -14.66 -10.53
N PHE A 89 10.65 -15.08 -11.79
CA PHE A 89 11.33 -16.24 -12.37
C PHE A 89 12.42 -15.74 -13.30
N LEU A 90 13.67 -16.16 -13.05
CA LEU A 90 14.85 -15.63 -13.72
C LEU A 90 15.63 -16.72 -14.44
N ASN A 91 16.34 -16.34 -15.50
CA ASN A 91 17.33 -17.20 -16.15
C ASN A 91 18.69 -17.18 -15.41
N ASN A 92 19.68 -17.89 -15.92
CA ASN A 92 21.03 -17.93 -15.32
C ASN A 92 21.74 -16.57 -15.30
N ALA A 93 21.41 -15.68 -16.25
CA ALA A 93 21.93 -14.32 -16.36
C ALA A 93 21.15 -13.31 -15.49
N ASN A 94 20.25 -13.78 -14.62
CA ASN A 94 19.37 -12.96 -13.78
C ASN A 94 18.39 -12.06 -14.56
N GLN A 95 18.15 -12.35 -15.83
CA GLN A 95 17.11 -11.66 -16.59
C GLN A 95 15.76 -12.25 -16.22
N MET A 96 14.76 -11.37 -16.11
CA MET A 96 13.39 -11.76 -15.83
C MET A 96 12.80 -12.54 -17.01
N LEU A 97 12.26 -13.72 -16.73
CA LEU A 97 11.48 -14.53 -17.67
C LEU A 97 9.97 -14.38 -17.43
N GLY A 98 9.58 -14.06 -16.21
CA GLY A 98 8.21 -13.81 -15.84
C GLY A 98 8.01 -13.68 -14.33
N TYR A 99 6.76 -13.64 -13.90
CA TYR A 99 6.37 -13.46 -12.51
C TYR A 99 5.18 -14.34 -12.13
N LEU A 100 4.99 -14.59 -10.83
CA LEU A 100 3.85 -15.35 -10.31
C LEU A 100 2.56 -14.55 -10.49
N LYS A 101 1.54 -15.18 -11.08
CA LYS A 101 0.17 -14.67 -11.10
C LYS A 101 -0.72 -15.64 -10.34
N LEU A 102 -1.35 -15.17 -9.27
CA LEU A 102 -2.36 -15.95 -8.54
C LEU A 102 -3.72 -15.79 -9.23
N ASN A 103 -4.70 -16.64 -8.88
CA ASN A 103 -6.06 -16.42 -9.36
C ASN A 103 -6.62 -15.09 -8.81
N SER A 104 -7.74 -14.65 -9.38
CA SER A 104 -8.36 -13.35 -9.06
C SER A 104 -7.51 -12.15 -9.48
N ASP A 105 -6.58 -12.35 -10.41
CA ASP A 105 -5.71 -11.31 -10.96
C ASP A 105 -4.73 -10.67 -9.97
N LEU A 106 -4.31 -11.38 -8.93
CA LEU A 106 -3.33 -10.88 -7.96
C LEU A 106 -1.88 -11.21 -8.36
N ASP A 107 -1.00 -10.20 -8.38
CA ASP A 107 0.41 -10.30 -8.79
C ASP A 107 1.35 -10.52 -7.59
N PHE A 108 0.98 -10.03 -6.40
CA PHE A 108 1.69 -10.27 -5.14
C PHE A 108 1.09 -11.44 -4.34
N LEU A 109 1.92 -12.10 -3.53
CA LEU A 109 1.52 -13.13 -2.57
C LEU A 109 1.32 -12.50 -1.17
N PRO A 110 0.08 -12.33 -0.68
CA PRO A 110 -0.17 -11.65 0.58
C PRO A 110 -0.18 -12.64 1.75
N LEU A 111 0.88 -12.63 2.56
CA LEU A 111 1.02 -13.53 3.71
C LEU A 111 0.45 -12.95 5.01
N THR A 112 -0.54 -12.06 4.96
CA THR A 112 -1.14 -11.46 6.17
C THR A 112 -2.18 -12.37 6.82
N LYS A 113 -2.77 -13.34 6.10
CA LYS A 113 -3.73 -14.34 6.61
C LYS A 113 -3.32 -15.79 6.31
N VAL A 114 -2.10 -16.16 6.68
CA VAL A 114 -1.64 -17.55 6.62
C VAL A 114 -2.29 -18.35 7.76
N SER A 115 -2.86 -19.52 7.45
CA SER A 115 -3.39 -20.42 8.48
C SER A 115 -2.29 -20.88 9.45
N ASP A 116 -2.59 -20.89 10.75
CA ASP A 116 -1.60 -21.20 11.78
C ASP A 116 -0.98 -22.59 11.69
N THR A 117 -1.66 -23.53 11.05
CA THR A 117 -1.21 -24.91 10.84
C THR A 117 -0.33 -25.10 9.62
N ILE A 118 -0.17 -24.07 8.78
CA ILE A 118 0.55 -24.15 7.52
C ILE A 118 2.01 -23.71 7.71
N SER A 119 2.93 -24.64 7.47
CA SER A 119 4.38 -24.37 7.38
C SER A 119 4.89 -24.34 5.94
N THR A 120 4.07 -24.71 4.96
CA THR A 120 4.44 -24.74 3.53
C THR A 120 3.30 -24.27 2.65
N ILE A 121 3.59 -23.34 1.74
CA ILE A 121 2.75 -22.98 0.61
C ILE A 121 3.30 -23.71 -0.61
N ASN A 122 2.55 -24.69 -1.11
CA ASN A 122 2.93 -25.47 -2.29
C ASN A 122 2.13 -25.00 -3.50
N LEU A 123 2.80 -24.36 -4.45
CA LEU A 123 2.22 -23.88 -5.72
C LEU A 123 2.05 -25.01 -6.75
N GLU A 124 2.57 -26.21 -6.46
CA GLU A 124 2.65 -27.33 -7.38
C GLU A 124 3.31 -26.94 -8.71
N THR A 125 2.80 -27.43 -9.83
CA THR A 125 3.34 -27.10 -11.15
C THR A 125 2.94 -25.70 -11.58
N LEU A 126 3.90 -24.91 -12.05
CA LEU A 126 3.71 -23.57 -12.60
C LEU A 126 3.70 -23.65 -14.12
N THR A 127 2.62 -23.14 -14.72
CA THR A 127 2.47 -23.06 -16.18
C THR A 127 2.72 -21.65 -16.67
N ALA A 128 3.64 -21.49 -17.61
CA ALA A 128 3.93 -20.19 -18.23
C ALA A 128 2.85 -19.81 -19.24
N GLN A 129 2.30 -18.61 -19.10
CA GLN A 129 1.38 -17.95 -20.02
C GLN A 129 1.89 -16.52 -20.30
N GLY A 130 2.60 -16.34 -21.42
CA GLY A 130 3.32 -15.09 -21.66
C GLY A 130 4.39 -14.86 -20.59
N ALA A 131 4.34 -13.70 -19.91
CA ALA A 131 5.22 -13.35 -18.80
C ALA A 131 4.70 -13.84 -17.43
N GLN A 132 3.55 -14.52 -17.38
CA GLN A 132 2.93 -14.98 -16.14
C GLN A 132 3.22 -16.46 -15.90
N TYR A 133 3.51 -16.82 -14.65
CA TYR A 133 3.59 -18.19 -14.18
C TYR A 133 2.39 -18.44 -13.26
N ILE A 134 1.48 -19.30 -13.71
CA ILE A 134 0.23 -19.59 -13.01
C ILE A 134 0.38 -20.92 -12.26
N PRO A 135 0.15 -20.95 -10.93
CA PRO A 135 0.28 -22.16 -10.15
C PRO A 135 -0.92 -23.10 -10.37
N ALA A 136 -0.67 -24.41 -10.44
CA ALA A 136 -1.73 -25.42 -10.47
C ALA A 136 -2.49 -25.48 -9.14
N SER A 137 -1.81 -25.18 -8.03
CA SER A 137 -2.43 -25.05 -6.71
C SER A 137 -2.39 -23.58 -6.26
N ASN A 138 -3.56 -22.94 -6.27
CA ASN A 138 -3.70 -21.56 -5.81
C ASN A 138 -3.75 -21.52 -4.27
N PRO A 139 -2.84 -20.75 -3.62
CA PRO A 139 -2.85 -20.61 -2.17
C PRO A 139 -4.02 -19.77 -1.62
N LEU A 140 -4.66 -18.93 -2.44
CA LEU A 140 -5.80 -18.11 -2.01
C LEU A 140 -7.05 -18.98 -1.77
N GLY A 141 -7.63 -18.85 -0.58
CA GLY A 141 -8.77 -19.65 -0.11
C GLY A 141 -8.40 -21.03 0.46
N THR A 142 -7.12 -21.41 0.44
CA THR A 142 -6.63 -22.70 0.96
C THR A 142 -5.61 -22.48 2.08
N SER A 143 -4.34 -22.23 1.75
CA SER A 143 -3.29 -21.90 2.72
C SER A 143 -3.40 -20.46 3.23
N LEU A 144 -3.97 -19.58 2.40
CA LEU A 144 -4.24 -18.17 2.69
C LEU A 144 -5.75 -17.96 2.81
N ILE A 145 -6.23 -17.70 4.03
CA ILE A 145 -7.67 -17.73 4.35
C ILE A 145 -8.32 -16.38 4.04
N TYR A 146 -8.36 -16.02 2.76
CA TYR A 146 -9.09 -14.87 2.24
C TYR A 146 -10.43 -15.30 1.65
N THR A 147 -11.49 -14.58 2.01
CA THR A 147 -12.80 -14.69 1.36
C THR A 147 -12.74 -14.20 -0.09
N SER A 148 -13.70 -14.58 -0.93
CA SER A 148 -13.73 -14.14 -2.33
C SER A 148 -13.78 -12.60 -2.47
N SER A 149 -14.52 -11.92 -1.60
CA SER A 149 -14.59 -10.45 -1.58
C SER A 149 -13.24 -9.82 -1.21
N GLU A 150 -12.52 -10.40 -0.25
CA GLU A 150 -11.16 -9.96 0.10
C GLU A 150 -10.19 -10.17 -1.06
N GLN A 151 -10.27 -11.31 -1.76
CA GLN A 151 -9.41 -11.57 -2.92
C GLN A 151 -9.62 -10.56 -4.05
N GLN A 152 -10.88 -10.19 -4.34
CA GLN A 152 -11.18 -9.16 -5.34
C GLN A 152 -10.62 -7.79 -4.95
N MET A 153 -10.74 -7.40 -3.68
CA MET A 153 -10.19 -6.13 -3.20
C MET A 153 -8.66 -6.13 -3.16
N LEU A 154 -8.04 -7.25 -2.80
CA LEU A 154 -6.58 -7.42 -2.86
C LEU A 154 -6.06 -7.20 -4.28
N ALA A 155 -6.70 -7.82 -5.27
CA ALA A 155 -6.30 -7.68 -6.66
C ALA A 155 -6.40 -6.24 -7.15
N MET A 156 -7.44 -5.52 -6.74
CA MET A 156 -7.57 -4.09 -7.01
C MET A 156 -6.45 -3.28 -6.35
N PHE A 157 -6.15 -3.48 -5.06
CA PHE A 157 -5.13 -2.65 -4.39
C PHE A 157 -3.68 -2.99 -4.77
N ASP A 158 -3.43 -4.19 -5.30
CA ASP A 158 -2.12 -4.62 -5.79
C ASP A 158 -1.66 -3.88 -7.04
N ASP A 159 -2.60 -3.38 -7.83
CA ASP A 159 -2.42 -2.80 -9.15
C ASP A 159 -1.18 -1.91 -9.33
N VAL A 160 -1.00 -0.86 -8.52
CA VAL A 160 0.16 0.04 -8.68
C VAL A 160 1.45 -0.61 -8.19
N ALA A 161 1.38 -1.36 -7.09
CA ALA A 161 2.53 -2.10 -6.57
C ALA A 161 3.02 -3.15 -7.58
N SER A 162 2.11 -3.77 -8.33
CA SER A 162 2.39 -4.76 -9.36
C SER A 162 3.32 -4.26 -10.46
N SER A 163 3.39 -2.94 -10.69
CA SER A 163 4.38 -2.36 -11.61
C SER A 163 5.81 -2.74 -11.25
N THR A 164 6.13 -2.92 -9.96
CA THR A 164 7.46 -3.34 -9.50
C THR A 164 7.80 -4.78 -9.87
N ILE A 165 6.77 -5.62 -10.04
CA ILE A 165 6.90 -7.01 -10.48
C ILE A 165 7.00 -7.06 -12.00
N LYS A 166 6.18 -6.26 -12.70
CA LYS A 166 6.09 -6.23 -14.16
C LYS A 166 7.29 -5.55 -14.81
N HIS A 167 7.86 -4.55 -14.13
CA HIS A 167 9.01 -3.76 -14.58
C HIS A 167 10.07 -3.67 -13.45
N PRO A 168 10.73 -4.79 -13.10
CA PRO A 168 11.67 -4.83 -11.97
C PRO A 168 13.03 -4.16 -12.26
N ASP A 169 13.27 -3.75 -13.51
CA ASP A 169 14.32 -2.84 -13.95
C ASP A 169 13.67 -1.51 -14.34
N ALA A 170 13.24 -0.75 -13.33
CA ALA A 170 12.49 0.48 -13.53
C ALA A 170 13.39 1.60 -14.11
N ASN A 171 14.70 1.52 -13.88
CA ASN A 171 15.69 2.48 -14.36
C ASN A 171 16.21 2.18 -15.79
N GLN A 172 15.85 1.01 -16.34
CA GLN A 172 16.14 0.54 -17.70
C GLN A 172 17.64 0.37 -18.03
N ASN A 173 18.46 -0.06 -17.07
CA ASN A 173 19.88 -0.33 -17.29
C ASN A 173 20.20 -1.78 -17.69
N GLY A 174 19.17 -2.62 -17.82
CA GLY A 174 19.27 -4.04 -18.18
C GLY A 174 19.47 -4.97 -16.98
N ILE A 175 19.44 -4.45 -15.74
CA ILE A 175 19.60 -5.22 -14.51
C ILE A 175 18.39 -4.96 -13.61
N ILE A 176 17.85 -6.02 -13.00
CA ILE A 176 16.79 -5.88 -11.99
C ILE A 176 17.30 -5.02 -10.84
N ASP A 177 16.59 -3.94 -10.52
CA ASP A 177 16.99 -2.92 -9.54
C ASP A 177 17.34 -3.55 -8.17
N LEU A 178 16.55 -4.54 -7.73
CA LEU A 178 16.76 -5.23 -6.45
C LEU A 178 18.11 -5.94 -6.37
N LEU A 179 18.62 -6.46 -7.50
CA LEU A 179 19.93 -7.11 -7.56
C LEU A 179 21.08 -6.09 -7.51
N GLU A 180 20.80 -4.83 -7.75
CA GLU A 180 21.71 -3.70 -7.59
C GLU A 180 21.51 -2.98 -6.25
N ASN A 181 20.79 -3.60 -5.31
CA ASN A 181 20.46 -2.99 -4.02
C ASN A 181 19.67 -1.68 -4.21
N LYS A 182 18.79 -1.61 -5.20
CA LYS A 182 17.84 -0.53 -5.43
C LYS A 182 16.40 -1.03 -5.44
N LEU A 183 15.43 -0.15 -5.21
CA LEU A 183 14.02 -0.44 -5.42
C LEU A 183 13.28 0.87 -5.67
N PHE A 184 12.52 0.93 -6.76
CA PHE A 184 11.69 2.08 -7.07
C PHE A 184 10.24 1.64 -7.19
N TYR A 185 9.34 2.36 -6.54
CA TYR A 185 7.92 2.09 -6.66
C TYR A 185 7.08 3.33 -6.37
N MET A 186 5.81 3.25 -6.72
CA MET A 186 4.85 4.33 -6.54
C MET A 186 3.74 3.87 -5.62
N GLN A 187 3.27 4.80 -4.80
CA GLN A 187 2.09 4.70 -3.99
C GLN A 187 1.13 5.82 -4.42
N LEU A 188 -0.17 5.56 -4.28
CA LEU A 188 -1.20 6.57 -4.49
C LEU A 188 -1.72 7.08 -3.15
N LEU A 189 -1.78 8.40 -3.02
CA LEU A 189 -2.38 9.09 -1.87
C LEU A 189 -3.72 9.65 -2.34
N TYR A 190 -4.82 9.01 -1.95
CA TYR A 190 -6.17 9.40 -2.31
C TYR A 190 -6.79 10.31 -1.26
N PHE A 191 -7.43 11.39 -1.70
CA PHE A 191 -8.18 12.31 -0.85
C PHE A 191 -9.66 12.16 -1.16
N MET A 192 -10.45 11.80 -0.16
CA MET A 192 -11.83 11.38 -0.32
C MET A 192 -12.77 12.03 0.68
N GLU A 193 -14.03 12.20 0.28
CA GLU A 193 -15.11 12.65 1.15
C GLU A 193 -15.92 11.44 1.63
N GLY A 194 -15.92 11.20 2.93
CA GLY A 194 -16.59 10.08 3.59
C GLY A 194 -18.02 10.37 4.05
N GLY A 195 -18.35 11.64 4.35
CA GLY A 195 -19.67 12.01 4.85
C GLY A 195 -19.70 13.33 5.62
N VAL A 196 -20.85 13.61 6.25
CA VAL A 196 -21.08 14.86 7.00
C VAL A 196 -21.73 14.57 8.37
N PHE A 197 -21.27 15.21 9.45
CA PHE A 197 -21.90 15.19 10.77
C PHE A 197 -23.04 16.22 10.84
N GLU A 198 -24.22 15.87 10.34
CA GLU A 198 -25.37 16.78 10.32
C GLU A 198 -26.07 16.87 11.68
N ASN A 199 -26.76 17.99 11.94
CA ASN A 199 -27.71 18.16 13.06
C ASN A 199 -27.14 17.85 14.45
N ASN A 200 -25.85 18.16 14.69
CA ASN A 200 -25.12 17.83 15.91
C ASN A 200 -24.99 16.32 16.20
N ASN A 201 -25.24 15.45 15.20
CA ASN A 201 -24.97 14.04 15.33
C ASN A 201 -23.47 13.79 15.51
N LEU A 202 -23.15 12.75 16.27
CA LEU A 202 -21.76 12.33 16.53
C LEU A 202 -21.32 11.17 15.64
N THR A 203 -22.20 10.69 14.76
CA THR A 203 -21.90 9.74 13.68
C THR A 203 -22.28 10.43 12.37
N PRO A 204 -21.42 10.42 11.35
CA PRO A 204 -21.69 11.11 10.10
C PRO A 204 -22.71 10.35 9.26
N THR A 205 -23.51 11.09 8.51
CA THR A 205 -24.26 10.57 7.38
C THR A 205 -23.28 10.30 6.25
N ILE A 206 -23.32 9.09 5.70
CA ILE A 206 -22.39 8.59 4.69
C ILE A 206 -23.10 8.39 3.35
N ASN A 207 -22.42 8.72 2.27
CA ASN A 207 -22.87 8.39 0.92
C ASN A 207 -22.62 6.90 0.63
N ASN A 208 -23.34 6.32 -0.33
CA ASN A 208 -23.08 4.93 -0.73
C ASN A 208 -21.71 4.79 -1.42
N GLN A 209 -21.24 5.81 -2.14
CA GLN A 209 -19.93 5.86 -2.77
C GLN A 209 -19.10 6.99 -2.15
N VAL A 210 -17.79 6.77 -2.03
CA VAL A 210 -16.87 7.83 -1.63
C VAL A 210 -16.57 8.71 -2.83
N SER A 211 -16.57 10.03 -2.63
CA SER A 211 -16.16 10.98 -3.67
C SER A 211 -14.66 11.20 -3.57
N VAL A 212 -13.92 10.95 -4.66
CA VAL A 212 -12.48 11.23 -4.72
C VAL A 212 -12.28 12.70 -5.09
N SER A 213 -11.81 13.49 -4.13
CA SER A 213 -11.49 14.91 -4.29
C SER A 213 -10.19 15.14 -5.05
N GLY A 214 -9.30 14.15 -5.07
CA GLY A 214 -8.05 14.20 -5.81
C GLY A 214 -7.05 13.16 -5.32
N TYR A 215 -5.83 13.22 -5.87
CA TYR A 215 -4.75 12.33 -5.48
C TYR A 215 -3.38 13.04 -5.50
N ARG A 216 -2.39 12.38 -4.90
CA ARG A 216 -0.95 12.64 -5.09
C ARG A 216 -0.25 11.34 -5.41
N PHE A 217 0.84 11.43 -6.17
CA PHE A 217 1.82 10.36 -6.24
C PHE A 217 2.76 10.45 -5.04
N ALA A 218 3.06 9.32 -4.41
CA ALA A 218 4.22 9.16 -3.55
C ALA A 218 5.19 8.19 -4.22
N PHE A 219 6.31 8.72 -4.69
CA PHE A 219 7.39 7.92 -5.27
C PHE A 219 8.37 7.52 -4.18
N VAL A 220 8.59 6.22 -4.02
CA VAL A 220 9.53 5.67 -3.05
C VAL A 220 10.76 5.18 -3.79
N ALA A 221 11.91 5.75 -3.43
CA ALA A 221 13.22 5.30 -3.87
C ALA A 221 13.96 4.66 -2.70
N ASN A 222 14.44 3.45 -2.90
CA ASN A 222 15.52 2.87 -2.11
C ASN A 222 16.78 2.91 -2.97
N ASP A 223 17.67 3.85 -2.70
CA ASP A 223 18.89 4.08 -3.46
C ASP A 223 19.99 4.64 -2.54
N THR A 224 21.17 4.87 -3.08
CA THR A 224 22.30 5.50 -2.40
C THR A 224 22.40 6.99 -2.66
N LEU A 225 21.82 7.47 -3.77
CA LEU A 225 21.92 8.86 -4.22
C LEU A 225 20.53 9.43 -4.50
N TYR A 226 20.04 10.21 -3.53
CA TYR A 226 18.73 10.83 -3.59
C TYR A 226 18.81 12.28 -4.09
N PRO A 227 18.24 12.61 -5.26
CA PRO A 227 18.11 14.00 -5.66
C PRO A 227 17.22 14.78 -4.68
N SER A 228 17.38 16.11 -4.63
CA SER A 228 16.47 16.98 -3.86
C SER A 228 15.16 17.23 -4.62
N THR A 229 15.21 17.14 -5.95
CA THR A 229 14.09 17.39 -6.85
C THR A 229 13.95 16.26 -7.85
N ILE A 230 12.73 15.78 -8.03
CA ILE A 230 12.32 14.84 -9.07
C ILE A 230 11.18 15.45 -9.88
N THR A 231 10.98 14.95 -11.09
CA THR A 231 9.90 15.40 -11.99
C THR A 231 8.89 14.28 -12.20
N PHE A 232 7.61 14.61 -12.28
CA PHE A 232 6.53 13.68 -12.61
C PHE A 232 6.00 14.02 -14.01
N THR A 233 5.88 13.00 -14.86
CA THR A 233 5.31 13.12 -16.21
C THR A 233 4.22 12.07 -16.40
N ASP A 234 3.09 12.49 -16.97
CA ASP A 234 1.92 11.63 -17.19
C ASP A 234 2.08 10.72 -18.44
N PRO A 235 1.13 9.80 -18.68
CA PRO A 235 1.14 8.91 -19.85
C PRO A 235 1.04 9.60 -21.20
N ASN A 236 0.60 10.87 -21.24
CA ASN A 236 0.58 11.70 -22.43
C ASN A 236 1.85 12.53 -22.59
N HIS A 237 2.90 12.20 -21.83
CA HIS A 237 4.19 12.88 -21.77
C HIS A 237 4.07 14.36 -21.34
N GLN A 238 3.02 14.69 -20.59
CA GLN A 238 2.83 16.04 -20.04
C GLN A 238 3.48 16.14 -18.68
N PHE A 239 4.26 17.21 -18.49
CA PHE A 239 4.86 17.54 -17.21
C PHE A 239 3.77 17.86 -16.19
N MET A 240 3.72 17.08 -15.11
CA MET A 240 2.74 17.26 -14.03
C MET A 240 3.24 18.21 -12.95
N GLY A 241 4.56 18.26 -12.75
CA GLY A 241 5.19 19.05 -11.70
C GLY A 241 6.42 18.38 -11.12
N ASN A 242 7.11 19.12 -10.25
CA ASN A 242 8.16 18.56 -9.40
C ASN A 242 7.55 17.98 -8.13
N ASN A 243 8.32 17.22 -7.35
CA ASN A 243 7.92 16.92 -5.99
C ASN A 243 7.75 18.21 -5.17
N GLU A 244 6.69 18.28 -4.37
CA GLU A 244 6.45 19.40 -3.44
C GLU A 244 7.25 19.22 -2.14
N GLY A 245 7.80 18.03 -1.91
CA GLY A 245 8.71 17.74 -0.82
C GLY A 245 9.14 16.28 -0.83
N TYR A 246 9.92 15.92 0.17
CA TYR A 246 10.37 14.55 0.38
C TYR A 246 10.58 14.28 1.87
N LYS A 247 10.66 13.00 2.21
CA LYS A 247 11.01 12.53 3.55
C LYS A 247 11.97 11.37 3.48
N ASP A 248 13.02 11.48 4.27
CA ASP A 248 14.01 10.44 4.47
C ASP A 248 13.57 9.46 5.56
N PHE A 249 13.80 8.20 5.27
CA PHE A 249 13.76 7.05 6.16
C PHE A 249 15.09 6.32 6.00
N ASP A 250 15.49 5.51 6.99
CA ASP A 250 16.82 4.91 7.10
C ASP A 250 17.50 4.55 5.76
N ASN A 251 16.81 3.80 4.89
CA ASN A 251 17.32 3.41 3.58
C ASN A 251 16.38 3.77 2.42
N THR A 252 15.40 4.66 2.63
CA THR A 252 14.46 5.05 1.58
C THR A 252 14.16 6.55 1.63
N ARG A 253 13.96 7.15 0.46
CA ARG A 253 13.36 8.48 0.35
C ARG A 253 12.01 8.37 -0.33
N LEU A 254 11.00 8.95 0.31
CA LEU A 254 9.69 9.13 -0.28
C LEU A 254 9.53 10.58 -0.74
N TYR A 255 9.16 10.77 -1.99
CA TYR A 255 8.84 12.06 -2.59
C TYR A 255 7.34 12.13 -2.85
N TRP A 256 6.70 13.27 -2.57
CA TRP A 256 5.31 13.47 -2.95
C TRP A 256 5.20 14.48 -4.09
N GLY A 257 4.47 14.08 -5.12
CA GLY A 257 4.12 14.93 -6.25
C GLY A 257 3.04 15.96 -5.90
N PRO A 258 2.69 16.82 -6.86
CA PRO A 258 1.65 17.83 -6.69
C PRO A 258 0.27 17.20 -6.45
N PHE A 259 -0.61 17.95 -5.79
CA PHE A 259 -2.01 17.54 -5.65
C PHE A 259 -2.77 17.73 -6.95
N ILE A 260 -3.37 16.65 -7.45
CA ILE A 260 -4.18 16.65 -8.65
C ILE A 260 -5.66 16.55 -8.24
N THR A 261 -6.43 17.61 -8.53
CA THR A 261 -7.82 17.77 -8.05
C THR A 261 -8.85 17.13 -8.99
N ASN A 262 -9.93 16.61 -8.41
CA ASN A 262 -11.18 16.19 -9.08
C ASN A 262 -11.02 15.18 -10.22
N MET A 263 -10.01 14.33 -10.14
CA MET A 263 -9.80 13.24 -11.10
C MET A 263 -9.05 12.09 -10.44
N LEU A 264 -9.16 10.91 -11.04
CA LEU A 264 -8.34 9.76 -10.73
C LEU A 264 -7.04 9.80 -11.57
N PRO A 265 -5.98 9.10 -11.15
CA PRO A 265 -4.82 8.88 -12.01
C PRO A 265 -5.26 8.27 -13.34
N THR A 266 -4.76 8.81 -14.44
CA THR A 266 -5.00 8.23 -15.76
C THR A 266 -4.20 6.94 -15.89
N MET A 267 -4.78 5.90 -16.46
CA MET A 267 -4.03 4.67 -16.72
C MET A 267 -2.88 4.90 -17.71
N GLY A 268 -1.78 4.18 -17.55
CA GLY A 268 -0.65 4.17 -18.48
C GLY A 268 0.69 4.29 -17.78
N ILE A 269 1.71 4.58 -18.58
CA ILE A 269 3.09 4.66 -18.13
C ILE A 269 3.41 6.09 -17.67
N TYR A 270 3.74 6.25 -16.40
CA TYR A 270 4.30 7.47 -15.84
C TYR A 270 5.82 7.39 -15.84
N THR A 271 6.47 8.53 -16.07
CA THR A 271 7.93 8.61 -15.97
C THR A 271 8.34 9.59 -14.89
N ILE A 272 9.27 9.16 -14.04
CA ILE A 272 9.89 9.98 -13.00
C ILE A 272 11.30 10.34 -13.43
N GLY A 273 11.56 11.63 -13.63
CA GLY A 273 12.93 12.09 -13.81
C GLY A 273 13.66 12.07 -12.47
N TYR A 274 14.64 11.19 -12.34
CA TYR A 274 15.36 10.89 -11.11
C TYR A 274 16.87 10.88 -11.38
N ASN A 275 17.61 11.85 -10.84
CA ASN A 275 19.00 12.11 -11.24
C ASN A 275 19.12 12.28 -12.77
N SER A 276 20.00 11.51 -13.42
CA SER A 276 20.14 11.47 -14.89
C SER A 276 19.37 10.32 -15.53
N GLN A 277 18.44 9.69 -14.80
CA GLN A 277 17.68 8.52 -15.23
C GLN A 277 16.19 8.85 -15.35
N GLN A 278 15.49 8.03 -16.13
CA GLN A 278 14.03 8.00 -16.17
C GLN A 278 13.57 6.70 -15.54
N ILE A 279 12.81 6.81 -14.44
CA ILE A 279 12.18 5.67 -13.80
C ILE A 279 10.79 5.49 -14.41
N ILE A 280 10.48 4.28 -14.85
CA ILE A 280 9.20 3.93 -15.45
C ILE A 280 8.30 3.27 -14.41
N ILE A 281 7.06 3.73 -14.31
CA ILE A 281 6.03 3.12 -13.47
C ILE A 281 4.74 3.01 -14.28
N GLU A 282 4.15 1.81 -14.29
CA GLU A 282 2.85 1.57 -14.88
C GLU A 282 1.76 1.75 -13.82
N VAL A 283 0.78 2.60 -14.12
CA VAL A 283 -0.42 2.78 -13.30
C VAL A 283 -1.60 2.22 -14.08
N PRO A 284 -2.28 1.16 -13.62
CA PRO A 284 -3.45 0.62 -14.31
C PRO A 284 -4.69 1.49 -14.07
N ASP A 285 -5.82 1.11 -14.65
CA ASP A 285 -7.09 1.84 -14.49
C ASP A 285 -7.52 1.93 -13.02
N GLN A 286 -7.74 3.15 -12.52
CA GLN A 286 -8.14 3.41 -11.13
C GLN A 286 -9.64 3.64 -10.98
N SER A 287 -10.46 3.40 -12.02
CA SER A 287 -11.90 3.66 -12.02
C SER A 287 -12.70 2.95 -10.92
N TYR A 288 -12.16 1.87 -10.35
CA TYR A 288 -12.78 1.09 -9.27
C TYR A 288 -12.68 1.74 -7.89
N ILE A 289 -11.80 2.73 -7.68
CA ILE A 289 -11.51 3.30 -6.35
C ILE A 289 -12.78 3.82 -5.65
N PRO A 290 -13.65 4.64 -6.28
CA PRO A 290 -14.84 5.19 -5.62
C PRO A 290 -15.84 4.14 -5.08
N THR A 291 -15.80 2.92 -5.62
CA THR A 291 -16.74 1.83 -5.27
C THR A 291 -16.13 0.72 -4.41
N ASN A 292 -14.82 0.75 -4.14
CA ASN A 292 -14.13 -0.36 -3.46
C ASN A 292 -13.27 0.06 -2.27
N VAL A 293 -13.10 1.37 -2.01
CA VAL A 293 -12.39 1.86 -0.83
C VAL A 293 -13.05 1.40 0.47
N VAL A 294 -12.23 0.92 1.41
CA VAL A 294 -12.68 0.58 2.76
C VAL A 294 -12.82 1.87 3.55
N THR A 295 -14.02 2.17 4.04
CA THR A 295 -14.28 3.36 4.85
C THR A 295 -14.39 3.00 6.32
N ALA A 296 -13.52 3.55 7.16
CA ALA A 296 -13.70 3.55 8.61
C ALA A 296 -14.65 4.70 8.97
N ILE A 297 -15.87 4.36 9.41
CA ILE A 297 -16.93 5.34 9.68
C ILE A 297 -16.90 5.71 11.16
N PRO A 298 -16.52 6.93 11.52
CA PRO A 298 -16.29 7.32 12.92
C PRO A 298 -17.61 7.57 13.66
N THR A 299 -17.57 7.39 14.96
CA THR A 299 -18.56 7.86 15.93
C THR A 299 -17.82 8.50 17.08
N VAL A 300 -18.14 9.76 17.36
CA VAL A 300 -17.51 10.56 18.40
C VAL A 300 -18.26 10.36 19.72
N GLU A 301 -17.53 10.18 20.81
CA GLU A 301 -18.07 10.21 22.17
C GLU A 301 -17.55 11.47 22.87
N LEU A 302 -18.47 12.24 23.45
CA LEU A 302 -18.14 13.47 24.18
C LEU A 302 -18.16 13.26 25.69
N SER A 303 -17.27 13.98 26.37
CA SER A 303 -17.36 14.24 27.81
C SER A 303 -18.51 15.20 28.12
N THR A 304 -18.88 15.31 29.40
CA THR A 304 -19.98 16.19 29.86
C THR A 304 -19.74 17.68 29.56
N ASN A 305 -18.49 18.10 29.40
CA ASN A 305 -18.09 19.46 29.03
C ASN A 305 -18.02 19.70 27.51
N GLY A 306 -18.39 18.71 26.68
CA GLY A 306 -18.38 18.82 25.21
C GLY A 306 -17.00 18.64 24.55
N THR A 307 -15.98 18.20 25.29
CA THR A 307 -14.70 17.77 24.69
C THR A 307 -14.79 16.33 24.22
N ILE A 308 -14.01 15.99 23.19
CA ILE A 308 -13.96 14.64 22.64
C ILE A 308 -13.24 13.74 23.64
N LYS A 309 -13.90 12.65 24.02
CA LYS A 309 -13.36 11.62 24.90
C LYS A 309 -12.76 10.47 24.11
N GLN A 310 -13.52 9.97 23.13
CA GLN A 310 -13.19 8.77 22.38
C GLN A 310 -13.77 8.88 20.97
N ILE A 311 -13.13 8.22 20.01
CA ILE A 311 -13.68 7.98 18.68
C ILE A 311 -13.73 6.48 18.47
N SER A 312 -14.91 5.94 18.18
CA SER A 312 -15.09 4.56 17.71
C SER A 312 -15.37 4.54 16.22
N TRP A 313 -15.20 3.40 15.55
CA TRP A 313 -15.55 3.25 14.15
C TRP A 313 -15.93 1.83 13.80
N TYR A 314 -16.53 1.66 12.62
CA TYR A 314 -16.66 0.37 11.98
C TYR A 314 -16.23 0.50 10.51
N TYR A 315 -15.80 -0.61 9.92
CA TYR A 315 -15.42 -0.64 8.51
C TYR A 315 -16.62 -0.96 7.63
N ARG A 316 -16.70 -0.26 6.49
CA ARG A 316 -17.69 -0.53 5.45
C ARG A 316 -17.04 -0.39 4.08
N THR A 317 -17.42 -1.23 3.13
CA THR A 317 -17.17 -0.99 1.71
C THR A 317 -18.47 -0.57 1.02
N PRO A 318 -18.43 0.29 -0.02
CA PRO A 318 -19.61 0.84 -0.70
C PRO A 318 -20.71 -0.16 -1.09
N ASN A 319 -20.36 -1.42 -1.35
CA ASN A 319 -21.25 -2.40 -1.98
C ASN A 319 -21.45 -3.71 -1.19
N SER A 320 -20.92 -3.84 0.03
CA SER A 320 -20.96 -5.12 0.75
C SER A 320 -21.61 -5.01 2.12
N THR A 321 -22.55 -5.91 2.37
CA THR A 321 -23.09 -6.22 3.69
C THR A 321 -22.17 -7.17 4.48
N THR A 322 -21.14 -7.72 3.82
CA THR A 322 -20.17 -8.64 4.43
C THR A 322 -19.19 -7.86 5.30
N ILE A 323 -18.98 -8.37 6.51
CA ILE A 323 -17.94 -7.90 7.42
C ILE A 323 -16.58 -8.24 6.80
N LEU A 324 -15.82 -7.22 6.46
CA LEU A 324 -14.44 -7.34 6.02
C LEU A 324 -13.53 -7.47 7.25
N ASP A 325 -12.59 -8.41 7.24
CA ASP A 325 -11.48 -8.36 8.20
C ASP A 325 -10.50 -7.27 7.77
N PRO A 326 -10.36 -6.17 8.53
CA PRO A 326 -9.52 -5.04 8.13
C PRO A 326 -8.04 -5.44 8.02
N LYS A 327 -7.57 -6.50 8.71
CA LYS A 327 -6.19 -7.01 8.56
C LYS A 327 -5.88 -7.50 7.14
N SER A 328 -6.91 -7.87 6.38
CA SER A 328 -6.73 -8.37 5.02
C SER A 328 -6.23 -7.31 4.06
N LEU A 329 -6.55 -6.04 4.31
CA LEU A 329 -6.32 -4.94 3.36
C LEU A 329 -5.62 -3.73 3.98
N ILE A 330 -5.85 -3.47 5.27
CA ILE A 330 -5.35 -2.29 5.96
C ILE A 330 -4.15 -2.69 6.81
N LYS A 331 -3.06 -1.96 6.65
CA LYS A 331 -1.83 -2.10 7.42
C LYS A 331 -1.88 -1.31 8.71
N ARG A 332 -2.37 -0.07 8.65
CA ARG A 332 -2.47 0.85 9.81
C ARG A 332 -3.49 1.95 9.55
N ILE A 333 -3.99 2.54 10.63
CA ILE A 333 -4.95 3.64 10.62
C ILE A 333 -4.43 4.81 11.45
N MET A 334 -4.81 6.02 11.09
CA MET A 334 -4.64 7.20 11.94
C MET A 334 -5.90 8.06 11.92
N ILE A 335 -6.16 8.69 13.05
CA ILE A 335 -7.24 9.67 13.24
C ILE A 335 -6.64 11.05 13.26
N GLN A 336 -7.23 11.94 12.47
CA GLN A 336 -6.81 13.33 12.40
C GLN A 336 -8.01 14.24 12.58
N ILE A 337 -7.83 15.35 13.29
CA ILE A 337 -8.89 16.32 13.57
C ILE A 337 -8.36 17.71 13.26
N ASP A 338 -9.07 18.44 12.40
CA ASP A 338 -8.73 19.81 12.01
C ASP A 338 -9.87 20.78 12.32
N ASP A 339 -9.51 22.05 12.56
CA ASP A 339 -10.45 23.17 12.69
C ASP A 339 -10.88 23.74 11.31
N SER A 340 -11.68 24.81 11.33
CA SER A 340 -12.20 25.45 10.10
C SER A 340 -11.13 26.14 9.25
N GLN A 341 -9.94 26.36 9.80
CA GLN A 341 -8.77 26.95 9.14
C GLN A 341 -7.79 25.86 8.68
N HIS A 342 -8.16 24.59 8.81
CA HIS A 342 -7.31 23.43 8.54
C HIS A 342 -6.06 23.36 9.44
N ASN A 343 -6.12 23.94 10.64
CA ASN A 343 -5.08 23.70 11.64
C ASN A 343 -5.32 22.33 12.28
N ARG A 344 -4.23 21.55 12.37
CA ARG A 344 -4.23 20.25 13.03
C ARG A 344 -4.45 20.39 14.53
N LEU A 345 -5.62 19.99 15.01
CA LEU A 345 -5.96 19.91 16.44
C LEU A 345 -5.49 18.59 17.05
N TYR A 346 -5.58 17.50 16.29
CA TYR A 346 -5.22 16.16 16.77
C TYR A 346 -4.66 15.28 15.67
N ASN A 347 -3.60 14.55 15.96
CA ASN A 347 -3.04 13.51 15.10
C ASN A 347 -2.71 12.30 15.98
N SER A 348 -3.39 11.16 15.78
CA SER A 348 -3.04 9.94 16.48
C SER A 348 -1.70 9.38 16.01
N GLU A 349 -1.12 8.50 16.80
CA GLU A 349 -0.16 7.49 16.34
C GLU A 349 -0.80 6.50 15.33
N ASN A 350 0.02 5.56 14.84
CA ASN A 350 -0.47 4.44 14.05
C ASN A 350 -1.28 3.50 14.95
N ILE A 351 -2.55 3.32 14.59
CA ILE A 351 -3.49 2.43 15.26
C ILE A 351 -3.57 1.11 14.49
N SER A 352 -3.63 0.01 15.24
CA SER A 352 -3.84 -1.33 14.67
C SER A 352 -5.16 -1.37 13.89
N PRO A 353 -5.21 -1.97 12.69
CA PRO A 353 -6.45 -2.09 11.92
C PRO A 353 -7.55 -2.91 12.64
N GLN A 354 -7.20 -3.68 13.67
CA GLN A 354 -8.18 -4.43 14.47
C GLN A 354 -8.81 -3.62 15.58
N GLU A 355 -8.19 -2.52 15.97
CA GLU A 355 -8.81 -1.62 16.92
C GLU A 355 -9.96 -0.91 16.20
N VAL A 356 -11.03 -0.66 16.95
CA VAL A 356 -12.25 0.00 16.49
C VAL A 356 -12.65 1.15 17.41
N THR A 357 -11.75 1.52 18.32
CA THR A 357 -11.91 2.59 19.31
C THR A 357 -10.56 3.21 19.61
N HIS A 358 -10.54 4.52 19.79
CA HIS A 358 -9.36 5.28 20.17
C HIS A 358 -9.73 6.36 21.18
N VAL A 359 -9.05 6.37 22.33
CA VAL A 359 -9.20 7.41 23.35
C VAL A 359 -8.17 8.50 23.05
N LEU A 360 -8.62 9.75 22.96
CA LEU A 360 -7.72 10.85 22.64
C LEU A 360 -6.71 11.05 23.77
N SER A 361 -5.44 11.18 23.40
CA SER A 361 -4.36 11.51 24.34
C SER A 361 -4.47 12.93 24.90
N ASP A 362 -5.17 13.83 24.19
CA ASP A 362 -5.51 15.18 24.65
C ASP A 362 -7.04 15.31 24.82
N PRO A 363 -7.56 15.25 26.06
CA PRO A 363 -8.99 15.33 26.32
C PRO A 363 -9.55 16.76 26.29
N THR A 364 -8.78 17.75 25.82
CA THR A 364 -9.19 19.17 25.80
C THR A 364 -9.83 19.63 24.50
N ILE A 365 -9.80 18.81 23.45
CA ILE A 365 -10.33 19.19 22.13
C ILE A 365 -11.86 19.29 22.20
N SER A 366 -12.38 20.52 22.13
CA SER A 366 -13.82 20.77 22.08
C SER A 366 -14.39 20.35 20.73
N TRP A 367 -15.47 19.57 20.73
CA TRP A 367 -16.18 19.21 19.50
C TRP A 367 -16.67 20.45 18.75
N ALA A 368 -16.99 21.53 19.44
CA ALA A 368 -17.42 22.79 18.83
C ALA A 368 -16.37 23.41 17.88
N ASN A 369 -15.08 23.13 18.12
CA ASN A 369 -13.97 23.68 17.33
C ASN A 369 -13.59 22.80 16.14
N VAL A 370 -14.13 21.58 16.05
CA VAL A 370 -13.84 20.65 14.97
C VAL A 370 -14.63 21.02 13.72
N SER A 371 -13.98 21.01 12.57
CA SER A 371 -14.64 21.12 11.26
C SER A 371 -14.40 19.89 10.38
N TYR A 372 -13.29 19.19 10.60
CA TYR A 372 -12.94 17.99 9.84
C TYR A 372 -12.43 16.91 10.78
N LEU A 373 -12.93 15.69 10.57
CA LEU A 373 -12.38 14.48 11.15
C LEU A 373 -11.97 13.59 9.98
N MET A 374 -10.68 13.26 9.86
CA MET A 374 -10.19 12.33 8.85
C MET A 374 -9.88 10.98 9.49
N MET A 375 -10.43 9.93 8.88
CA MET A 375 -9.99 8.56 9.10
C MET A 375 -9.05 8.21 7.95
N THR A 376 -7.77 8.06 8.28
CA THR A 376 -6.73 7.80 7.29
C THR A 376 -6.19 6.40 7.44
N TYR A 377 -5.86 5.71 6.35
CA TYR A 377 -5.24 4.39 6.43
C TYR A 377 -4.25 4.15 5.32
N GLU A 378 -3.27 3.29 5.59
CA GLU A 378 -2.38 2.70 4.59
C GLU A 378 -2.83 1.27 4.32
N ASP A 379 -2.99 0.91 3.05
CA ASP A 379 -3.25 -0.47 2.67
C ASP A 379 -1.97 -1.32 2.72
N ILE A 380 -2.08 -2.64 2.57
CA ILE A 380 -0.90 -3.53 2.64
C ILE A 380 0.08 -3.35 1.47
N PHE A 381 -0.32 -2.68 0.39
CA PHE A 381 0.49 -2.35 -0.79
C PHE A 381 1.14 -0.96 -0.68
N GLY A 382 0.77 -0.18 0.34
CA GLY A 382 1.34 1.12 0.66
C GLY A 382 0.55 2.31 0.13
N ASN A 383 -0.59 2.13 -0.54
CA ASN A 383 -1.42 3.28 -0.90
C ASN A 383 -2.05 3.88 0.35
N GLN A 384 -2.23 5.18 0.35
CA GLN A 384 -2.78 5.93 1.47
C GLN A 384 -4.15 6.48 1.08
N ASN A 385 -5.09 6.34 2.00
CA ASN A 385 -6.48 6.73 1.80
C ASN A 385 -6.86 7.71 2.91
N ILE A 386 -7.08 8.97 2.55
CA ILE A 386 -7.47 10.04 3.47
C ILE A 386 -8.97 10.27 3.29
N ILE A 387 -9.78 9.76 4.22
CA ILE A 387 -11.24 9.89 4.16
C ILE A 387 -11.69 10.97 5.14
N THR A 388 -12.18 12.07 4.60
CA THR A 388 -12.58 13.26 5.34
C THR A 388 -14.08 13.24 5.63
N PHE A 389 -14.44 13.41 6.90
CA PHE A 389 -15.80 13.64 7.37
C PHE A 389 -15.93 15.09 7.82
N ARG A 390 -16.82 15.83 7.18
CA ARG A 390 -17.06 17.25 7.47
C ARG A 390 -18.08 17.40 8.58
N LYS A 391 -17.93 18.40 9.43
CA LYS A 391 -18.95 18.73 10.44
C LYS A 391 -19.83 19.87 9.99
#